data_AF-A0A924A0Z8-F1
#
_entry.id   AF-A0A924A0Z8-F1
#
_cell.length_a   1.000
_cell.length_b   1.000
_cell.length_c   1.000
_cell.angle_alpha   90.00
_cell.angle_beta   90.00
_cell.angle_gamma   90.00
#
_symmetry.space_group_name_H-M   'P 1'
#
loop_
_entity.id
_entity.type
_entity.pdbx_description
1 polymer ?
#
loop_
_entity_poly.entity_id
_entity_poly.type
_entity_poly.pdbx_seq_one_letter_code
_entity_poly.pdbx_strand_id
1 'polypeptide(L)'
;MKPFHSRTKIVATLGPASSQPDVLFNMFNAGLDVCRLNFSHGSQADHQAALDTIKDLNKKHNYNVGILADLQGPKIRIGTVKDGGIHLVNGSRTVITTKECVGNEERIYITYENFPQDVKAGEIILLDDGKLQMRVIETNYKDEVVCEIVHGGILTSRKGVNLPNTKVSIPSLTIEDRKNLEFVLQNDVEWIGLSFVRNAEDIIELKDIIKARGKSARVV
;
A
#
# COMPACT_ATOMS: atom_id res chain seq x y z
N MET A 1 1.45 -30.46 -14.42
CA MET A 1 1.09 -30.65 -12.99
C MET A 1 2.33 -30.36 -12.15
N LYS A 2 2.22 -29.53 -11.09
CA LYS A 2 3.39 -29.11 -10.29
C LYS A 2 4.05 -30.29 -9.56
N PRO A 3 5.38 -30.28 -9.39
CA PRO A 3 6.13 -31.37 -8.75
C PRO A 3 5.90 -31.47 -7.23
N PHE A 4 5.49 -30.38 -6.57
CA PHE A 4 5.31 -30.33 -5.12
C PHE A 4 3.85 -30.09 -4.73
N HIS A 5 3.33 -30.91 -3.80
CA HIS A 5 2.00 -30.73 -3.24
C HIS A 5 2.10 -30.35 -1.75
N SER A 6 2.16 -29.04 -1.48
CA SER A 6 2.08 -28.47 -0.13
C SER A 6 0.64 -28.10 0.23
N ARG A 7 0.29 -28.25 1.52
CA ARG A 7 -0.97 -27.76 2.11
C ARG A 7 -0.95 -26.24 2.29
N THR A 8 0.19 -25.68 2.66
CA THR A 8 0.41 -24.23 2.76
C THR A 8 0.77 -23.67 1.40
N LYS A 9 0.09 -22.60 0.97
CA LYS A 9 0.29 -21.97 -0.34
C LYS A 9 1.30 -20.84 -0.29
N ILE A 10 2.04 -20.66 -1.40
CA ILE A 10 3.06 -19.62 -1.52
C ILE A 10 2.55 -18.49 -2.41
N VAL A 11 2.58 -17.26 -1.88
CA VAL A 11 2.33 -16.03 -2.65
C VAL A 11 3.67 -15.32 -2.85
N ALA A 12 4.01 -14.93 -4.07
CA ALA A 12 5.22 -14.13 -4.35
C ALA A 12 4.86 -12.86 -5.12
N THR A 13 5.48 -11.75 -4.76
CA THR A 13 5.29 -10.48 -5.46
C THR A 13 6.17 -10.44 -6.70
N LEU A 14 5.57 -10.17 -7.86
CA LEU A 14 6.32 -10.01 -9.10
C LEU A 14 6.90 -8.60 -9.21
N GLY A 15 8.08 -8.52 -9.79
CA GLY A 15 8.77 -7.25 -10.06
C GLY A 15 9.89 -7.41 -11.08
N PRO A 16 10.79 -6.42 -11.21
CA PRO A 16 11.85 -6.45 -12.20
C PRO A 16 12.75 -7.69 -12.15
N ALA A 17 13.01 -8.23 -10.95
CA ALA A 17 13.82 -9.43 -10.76
C ALA A 17 13.15 -10.73 -11.22
N SER A 18 11.83 -10.72 -11.44
CA SER A 18 11.01 -11.90 -11.79
C SER A 18 10.23 -11.70 -13.09
N SER A 19 10.55 -10.67 -13.89
CA SER A 19 9.80 -10.31 -15.10
C SER A 19 10.10 -11.23 -16.29
N GLN A 20 11.23 -11.93 -16.26
CA GLN A 20 11.64 -12.83 -17.34
C GLN A 20 10.83 -14.14 -17.27
N PRO A 21 10.29 -14.63 -18.41
CA PRO A 21 9.48 -15.85 -18.44
C PRO A 21 10.17 -17.08 -17.82
N ASP A 22 11.47 -17.27 -18.06
CA ASP A 22 12.24 -18.40 -17.53
C ASP A 22 12.36 -18.34 -16.00
N VAL A 23 12.50 -17.13 -15.43
CA VAL A 23 12.55 -16.94 -13.99
C VAL A 23 11.19 -17.29 -13.38
N LEU A 24 10.10 -16.79 -13.97
CA LEU A 24 8.75 -17.08 -13.50
C LEU A 24 8.41 -18.57 -13.61
N PHE A 25 8.83 -19.23 -14.69
CA PHE A 25 8.70 -20.68 -14.86
C PHE A 25 9.44 -21.44 -13.75
N ASN A 26 10.67 -21.04 -13.42
CA ASN A 26 11.43 -21.62 -12.31
C ASN A 26 10.74 -21.40 -10.96
N MET A 27 10.14 -20.23 -10.74
CA MET A 27 9.34 -19.96 -9.53
C MET A 27 8.12 -20.87 -9.44
N PHE A 28 7.44 -21.13 -10.56
CA PHE A 28 6.28 -22.05 -10.60
C PHE A 28 6.70 -23.48 -10.24
N ASN A 29 7.83 -23.94 -10.77
CA ASN A 29 8.40 -25.26 -10.47
C ASN A 29 8.89 -25.38 -9.03
N ALA A 30 9.37 -24.27 -8.44
CA ALA A 30 9.78 -24.19 -7.04
C ALA A 30 8.59 -24.12 -6.07
N GLY A 31 7.34 -24.03 -6.56
CA GLY A 31 6.13 -24.12 -5.74
C GLY A 31 5.31 -22.84 -5.60
N LEU A 32 5.59 -21.78 -6.36
CA LEU A 32 4.79 -20.54 -6.32
C LEU A 32 3.32 -20.78 -6.70
N ASP A 33 2.37 -20.51 -5.80
CA ASP A 33 0.93 -20.76 -6.01
C ASP A 33 0.13 -19.54 -6.45
N VAL A 34 0.52 -18.33 -6.04
CA VAL A 34 -0.15 -17.08 -6.43
C VAL A 34 0.87 -16.01 -6.75
N CYS A 35 0.74 -15.39 -7.92
CA CYS A 35 1.49 -14.21 -8.30
C CYS A 35 0.80 -12.94 -7.79
N ARG A 36 1.45 -12.20 -6.89
CA ARG A 36 0.99 -10.88 -6.44
C ARG A 36 1.53 -9.80 -7.38
N LEU A 37 0.62 -9.05 -8.00
CA LEU A 37 0.90 -7.83 -8.75
C LEU A 37 0.61 -6.64 -7.86
N ASN A 38 1.65 -5.89 -7.48
CA ASN A 38 1.51 -4.75 -6.58
C ASN A 38 1.35 -3.44 -7.37
N PHE A 39 0.12 -2.92 -7.41
CA PHE A 39 -0.22 -1.69 -8.14
C PHE A 39 0.33 -0.41 -7.51
N SER A 40 1.08 -0.52 -6.41
CA SER A 40 1.92 0.56 -5.90
C SER A 40 3.06 0.95 -6.83
N HIS A 41 3.44 0.08 -7.77
CA HIS A 41 4.60 0.21 -8.65
C HIS A 41 4.29 -0.39 -10.01
N GLY A 42 4.91 0.17 -11.05
CA GLY A 42 4.68 -0.30 -12.42
C GLY A 42 3.45 0.36 -13.05
N SER A 43 3.42 0.32 -14.39
CA SER A 43 2.29 0.76 -15.18
C SER A 43 1.31 -0.39 -15.44
N GLN A 44 0.09 -0.07 -15.86
CA GLN A 44 -0.85 -1.10 -16.32
C GLN A 44 -0.28 -1.92 -17.49
N ALA A 45 0.59 -1.34 -18.33
CA ALA A 45 1.28 -2.07 -19.39
C ALA A 45 2.27 -3.11 -18.84
N ASP A 46 3.04 -2.75 -17.82
CA ASP A 46 3.95 -3.69 -17.14
C ASP A 46 3.16 -4.84 -16.49
N HIS A 47 2.04 -4.52 -15.86
CA HIS A 47 1.14 -5.52 -15.28
C HIS A 47 0.49 -6.40 -16.35
N GLN A 48 0.12 -5.85 -17.51
CA GLN A 48 -0.42 -6.63 -18.62
C GLN A 48 0.59 -7.66 -19.12
N ALA A 49 1.85 -7.25 -19.33
CA ALA A 49 2.91 -8.18 -19.75
C ALA A 49 3.12 -9.32 -18.73
N ALA A 50 3.05 -9.01 -17.42
CA ALA A 50 3.12 -10.01 -16.37
C ALA A 50 1.91 -10.97 -16.39
N LEU A 51 0.70 -10.44 -16.55
CA LEU A 51 -0.54 -11.22 -16.66
C LEU A 51 -0.48 -12.19 -17.85
N ASP A 52 -0.07 -11.70 -19.02
CA ASP A 52 0.05 -12.49 -20.25
C ASP A 52 1.05 -13.63 -20.06
N THR A 53 2.20 -13.35 -19.44
CA THR A 53 3.22 -14.36 -19.14
C THR A 53 2.71 -15.43 -18.17
N ILE A 54 2.00 -15.03 -17.10
CA ILE A 54 1.41 -15.99 -16.14
C ILE A 54 0.39 -16.90 -16.85
N LYS A 55 -0.52 -16.30 -17.64
CA LYS A 55 -1.56 -17.04 -18.38
C LYS A 55 -0.96 -18.00 -19.39
N ASP A 56 0.07 -17.59 -20.12
CA ASP A 56 0.78 -18.45 -21.08
C ASP A 56 1.44 -19.64 -20.37
N LEU A 57 2.18 -19.40 -19.28
CA LEU A 57 2.82 -20.48 -18.51
C LEU A 57 1.79 -21.45 -17.91
N ASN A 58 0.68 -20.95 -17.37
CA ASN A 58 -0.42 -21.78 -16.88
C ASN A 58 -0.98 -22.68 -17.99
N LYS A 59 -1.23 -22.12 -19.18
CA LYS A 59 -1.75 -22.85 -20.35
C LYS A 59 -0.74 -23.88 -20.85
N LYS A 60 0.51 -23.48 -21.06
CA LYS A 60 1.57 -24.31 -21.66
C LYS A 60 1.93 -25.52 -20.80
N HIS A 61 1.91 -25.36 -19.48
CA HIS A 61 2.37 -26.38 -18.54
C HIS A 61 1.26 -27.03 -17.72
N ASN A 62 0.00 -26.66 -18.01
CA ASN A 62 -1.18 -27.11 -17.27
C ASN A 62 -1.01 -26.87 -15.75
N TYR A 63 -0.72 -25.62 -15.41
CA TYR A 63 -0.62 -25.12 -14.04
C TYR A 63 -1.83 -24.26 -13.68
N ASN A 64 -2.06 -24.12 -12.37
CA ASN A 64 -3.15 -23.35 -11.79
C ASN A 64 -2.61 -22.27 -10.84
N VAL A 65 -1.57 -21.54 -11.27
CA VAL A 65 -1.02 -20.44 -10.46
C VAL A 65 -2.00 -19.27 -10.53
N GLY A 66 -2.54 -18.87 -9.39
CA GLY A 66 -3.51 -17.77 -9.30
C GLY A 66 -2.85 -16.39 -9.37
N ILE A 67 -3.66 -15.35 -9.52
CA ILE A 67 -3.22 -13.97 -9.59
C ILE A 67 -3.91 -13.16 -8.50
N LEU A 68 -3.11 -12.38 -7.77
CA LEU A 68 -3.56 -11.42 -6.77
C LEU A 68 -3.18 -10.02 -7.24
N ALA A 69 -4.18 -9.22 -7.62
CA ALA A 69 -4.00 -7.79 -7.87
C ALA A 69 -4.12 -7.02 -6.55
N ASP A 70 -3.01 -6.48 -6.05
CA ASP A 70 -2.98 -5.75 -4.80
C ASP A 70 -3.10 -4.24 -5.06
N LEU A 71 -4.26 -3.68 -4.75
CA LEU A 71 -4.57 -2.27 -4.92
C LEU A 71 -3.80 -1.44 -3.90
N GLN A 72 -3.40 -0.25 -4.32
CA GLN A 72 -2.47 0.59 -3.59
C GLN A 72 -3.08 1.16 -2.32
N GLY A 73 -4.33 1.61 -2.39
CA GLY A 73 -4.99 2.35 -1.33
C GLY A 73 -4.39 3.73 -1.06
N PRO A 74 -4.92 4.45 -0.06
CA PRO A 74 -4.48 5.79 0.29
C PRO A 74 -3.10 5.78 0.96
N LYS A 75 -2.04 6.04 0.19
CA LYS A 75 -0.69 6.18 0.73
C LYS A 75 -0.50 7.51 1.44
N ILE A 76 -0.50 7.47 2.77
CA ILE A 76 -0.08 8.61 3.60
C ILE A 76 1.44 8.55 3.76
N ARG A 77 2.12 9.64 3.37
CA ARG A 77 3.57 9.75 3.44
C ARG A 77 3.98 11.12 3.95
N ILE A 78 5.19 11.20 4.48
CA ILE A 78 5.84 12.49 4.65
C ILE A 78 6.48 12.98 3.34
N GLY A 79 6.74 14.27 3.27
CA GLY A 79 7.43 14.93 2.17
C GLY A 79 8.91 14.60 2.04
N THR A 80 9.62 15.49 1.36
CA THR A 80 11.09 15.52 1.38
C THR A 80 11.59 16.14 2.69
N VAL A 81 12.77 15.72 3.13
CA VAL A 81 13.45 16.28 4.31
C VAL A 81 14.85 16.75 3.91
N LYS A 82 15.40 17.72 4.65
CA LYS A 82 16.75 18.24 4.42
C LYS A 82 17.80 17.15 4.60
N ASP A 83 18.95 17.35 3.94
CA ASP A 83 20.19 16.58 4.15
C ASP A 83 20.05 15.04 4.03
N GLY A 84 19.01 14.56 3.33
CA GLY A 84 18.72 13.14 3.15
C GLY A 84 18.08 12.45 4.35
N GLY A 85 18.10 13.07 5.53
CA GLY A 85 17.45 12.59 6.75
C GLY A 85 17.58 13.58 7.91
N ILE A 86 16.55 13.65 8.74
CA ILE A 86 16.49 14.53 9.91
C ILE A 86 16.51 13.69 11.19
N HIS A 87 17.18 14.20 12.23
CA HIS A 87 17.28 13.48 13.50
C HIS A 87 16.19 13.94 14.47
N LEU A 88 15.25 13.05 14.74
CA LEU A 88 14.17 13.28 15.69
C LEU A 88 14.60 12.80 17.08
N VAL A 89 14.57 13.69 18.06
CA VAL A 89 15.04 13.42 19.42
C VAL A 89 13.85 13.09 20.33
N ASN A 90 13.98 12.06 21.16
CA ASN A 90 12.92 11.70 22.11
C ASN A 90 12.57 12.88 23.03
N GLY A 91 11.28 13.10 23.25
CA GLY A 91 10.74 14.17 24.09
C GLY A 91 10.76 15.57 23.45
N SER A 92 11.38 15.74 22.27
CA SER A 92 11.29 17.02 21.55
C SER A 92 9.96 17.14 20.80
N ARG A 93 9.64 18.38 20.39
CA ARG A 93 8.43 18.70 19.63
C ARG A 93 8.76 18.94 18.16
N THR A 94 7.82 18.57 17.30
CA THR A 94 7.84 18.86 15.87
C THR A 94 6.43 19.18 15.39
N VAL A 95 6.31 19.88 14.27
CA VAL A 95 5.03 20.21 13.65
C VAL A 95 4.88 19.39 12.39
N ILE A 96 3.81 18.61 12.28
CA ILE A 96 3.40 18.03 11.01
C ILE A 96 2.44 19.00 10.32
N THR A 97 2.72 19.36 9.07
CA THR A 97 1.94 20.31 8.30
C THR A 97 1.47 19.75 6.96
N THR A 98 0.34 20.25 6.46
CA THR A 98 -0.16 19.97 5.10
C THR A 98 0.35 20.98 4.08
N LYS A 99 1.09 22.01 4.49
CA LYS A 99 1.76 22.93 3.58
C LYS A 99 3.08 22.33 3.11
N GLU A 100 3.23 22.21 1.79
CA GLU A 100 4.43 21.63 1.20
C GLU A 100 5.69 22.41 1.61
N CYS A 101 6.65 21.71 2.21
CA CYS A 101 7.95 22.25 2.60
C CYS A 101 9.01 21.16 2.65
N VAL A 102 10.28 21.55 2.55
CA VAL A 102 11.39 20.65 2.86
C VAL A 102 11.46 20.48 4.37
N GLY A 103 11.16 19.28 4.86
CA GLY A 103 11.06 19.00 6.28
C GLY A 103 12.40 19.12 7.02
N ASN A 104 12.34 19.57 8.26
CA ASN A 104 13.43 19.63 9.23
C ASN A 104 12.95 19.10 10.60
N GLU A 105 13.77 19.21 11.64
CA GLU A 105 13.44 18.71 12.99
C GLU A 105 12.22 19.41 13.60
N GLU A 106 11.94 20.65 13.18
CA GLU A 106 10.85 21.47 13.71
C GLU A 106 9.55 21.32 12.92
N ARG A 107 9.61 21.04 11.62
CA ARG A 107 8.44 20.97 10.73
C ARG A 107 8.59 19.92 9.64
N ILE A 108 7.57 19.08 9.46
CA ILE A 108 7.53 17.97 8.50
C ILE A 108 6.25 18.06 7.67
N TYR A 109 6.38 18.06 6.34
CA TYR A 109 5.22 18.00 5.44
C TYR A 109 4.62 16.58 5.39
N ILE A 110 3.29 16.46 5.38
CA ILE A 110 2.54 15.21 5.16
C ILE A 110 1.64 15.33 3.93
N THR A 111 1.59 14.30 3.10
CA THR A 111 0.80 14.27 1.85
C THR A 111 -0.70 14.13 2.08
N TYR A 112 -1.17 14.10 3.33
CA TYR A 112 -2.57 13.93 3.66
C TYR A 112 -3.21 15.24 4.14
N GLU A 113 -3.92 15.91 3.25
CA GLU A 113 -4.53 17.22 3.51
C GLU A 113 -5.53 17.24 4.67
N ASN A 114 -6.31 16.17 4.89
CA ASN A 114 -7.26 16.13 6.01
C ASN A 114 -6.63 15.64 7.33
N PHE A 115 -5.30 15.47 7.37
CA PHE A 115 -4.61 14.98 8.55
C PHE A 115 -4.89 15.82 9.81
N PRO A 116 -4.80 17.17 9.79
CA PRO A 116 -5.10 17.98 10.97
C PRO A 116 -6.56 17.87 11.46
N GLN A 117 -7.50 17.58 10.57
CA GLN A 117 -8.93 17.46 10.89
C GLN A 117 -9.28 16.11 11.51
N ASP A 118 -8.56 15.06 11.11
CA ASP A 118 -8.85 13.70 11.54
C ASP A 118 -8.20 13.35 12.88
N VAL A 119 -6.97 13.82 13.12
CA VAL A 119 -6.22 13.45 14.33
C VAL A 119 -6.71 14.18 15.57
N LYS A 120 -6.56 13.53 16.73
CA LYS A 120 -6.89 14.10 18.03
C LYS A 120 -5.70 14.07 18.98
N ALA A 121 -5.70 15.00 19.94
CA ALA A 121 -4.73 15.02 21.03
C ALA A 121 -4.65 13.64 21.72
N GLY A 122 -3.43 13.16 21.94
CA GLY A 122 -3.12 11.86 22.51
C GLY A 122 -2.99 10.71 21.51
N GLU A 123 -3.43 10.87 20.26
CA GLU A 123 -3.32 9.81 19.25
C GLU A 123 -1.87 9.54 18.82
N ILE A 124 -1.60 8.29 18.44
CA ILE A 124 -0.28 7.82 18.03
C ILE A 124 -0.12 7.98 16.51
N ILE A 125 1.05 8.47 16.11
CA ILE A 125 1.49 8.52 14.72
C ILE A 125 2.72 7.63 14.60
N LEU A 126 2.69 6.70 13.65
CA LEU A 126 3.80 5.80 13.35
C LEU A 126 4.43 6.20 12.02
N LEU A 127 5.77 6.32 11.99
CA LEU A 127 6.54 6.65 10.79
C LEU A 127 7.55 5.55 10.49
N ASP A 128 7.90 5.39 9.21
CA ASP A 128 8.87 4.39 8.73
C ASP A 128 8.56 2.98 9.27
N ASP A 129 7.35 2.49 8.97
CA ASP A 129 6.84 1.17 9.38
C ASP A 129 6.84 0.96 10.91
N GLY A 130 6.63 2.05 11.66
CA GLY A 130 6.56 2.02 13.13
C GLY A 130 7.91 2.06 13.82
N LYS A 131 9.02 2.23 13.10
CA LYS A 131 10.34 2.46 13.71
C LYS A 131 10.40 3.75 14.48
N LEU A 132 9.64 4.76 14.06
CA LEU A 132 9.53 6.05 14.71
C LEU A 132 8.10 6.25 15.17
N GLN A 133 7.94 6.88 16.33
CA GLN A 133 6.64 7.11 16.95
C GLN A 133 6.54 8.54 17.46
N MET A 134 5.42 9.18 17.14
CA MET A 134 5.03 10.47 17.69
C MET A 134 3.66 10.37 18.38
N ARG A 135 3.38 11.34 19.26
CA ARG A 135 2.08 11.53 19.88
C ARG A 135 1.58 12.92 19.54
N VAL A 136 0.32 13.02 19.12
CA VAL A 136 -0.34 14.30 18.86
C VAL A 136 -0.51 15.04 20.19
N ILE A 137 -0.03 16.28 20.26
CA ILE A 137 -0.27 17.19 21.37
C ILE A 137 -1.52 18.01 21.11
N GLU A 138 -1.57 18.68 19.95
CA GLU A 138 -2.69 19.51 19.56
C GLU A 138 -2.75 19.66 18.04
N THR A 139 -3.93 20.00 17.53
CA THR A 139 -4.16 20.31 16.12
C THR A 139 -4.88 21.65 16.02
N ASN A 140 -4.53 22.44 15.02
CA ASN A 140 -5.25 23.67 14.71
C ASN A 140 -6.49 23.42 13.81
N TYR A 141 -6.76 22.14 13.47
CA TYR A 141 -7.83 21.68 12.59
C TYR A 141 -7.83 22.29 11.18
N LYS A 142 -6.69 22.85 10.75
CA LYS A 142 -6.52 23.52 9.46
C LYS A 142 -5.40 22.90 8.66
N ASP A 143 -4.17 23.05 9.15
CA ASP A 143 -2.95 22.77 8.38
C ASP A 143 -1.74 22.36 9.23
N GLU A 144 -1.82 22.40 10.56
CA GLU A 144 -0.71 22.08 11.46
C GLU A 144 -1.14 21.24 12.67
N VAL A 145 -0.29 20.27 13.01
CA VAL A 145 -0.43 19.39 14.17
C VAL A 145 0.89 19.36 14.93
N VAL A 146 0.85 19.79 16.18
CA VAL A 146 2.01 19.73 17.08
C VAL A 146 2.12 18.33 17.64
N CYS A 147 3.30 17.74 17.52
CA CYS A 147 3.57 16.37 17.93
C CYS A 147 4.77 16.32 18.89
N GLU A 148 4.72 15.41 19.86
CA GLU A 148 5.85 15.01 20.69
C GLU A 148 6.47 13.73 20.12
N ILE A 149 7.79 13.69 20.02
CA ILE A 149 8.52 12.50 19.57
C ILE A 149 8.63 11.53 20.74
N VAL A 150 7.96 10.38 20.64
CA VAL A 150 7.99 9.32 21.66
C VAL A 150 9.16 8.37 21.42
N HIS A 151 9.34 7.96 20.16
CA HIS A 151 10.47 7.16 19.72
C HIS A 151 11.06 7.80 18.45
N GLY A 152 12.19 8.45 18.62
CA GLY A 152 12.94 9.19 17.62
C GLY A 152 14.00 8.34 16.93
N GLY A 153 14.81 9.00 16.11
CA GLY A 153 15.74 8.38 15.18
C GLY A 153 15.84 9.18 13.89
N ILE A 154 16.38 8.57 12.84
CA ILE A 154 16.56 9.25 11.55
C ILE A 154 15.28 9.06 10.71
N LEU A 155 14.59 10.16 10.42
CA LEU A 155 13.50 10.19 9.46
C LEU A 155 14.05 10.61 8.09
N THR A 156 13.91 9.75 7.08
CA THR A 156 14.29 10.06 5.69
C THR A 156 13.06 10.37 4.84
N SER A 157 13.26 10.90 3.63
CA SER A 157 12.16 11.37 2.76
C SER A 157 11.16 10.28 2.37
N ARG A 158 9.91 10.67 2.10
CA ARG A 158 8.85 9.81 1.51
C ARG A 158 8.47 8.56 2.34
N LYS A 159 8.76 8.58 3.63
CA LYS A 159 8.38 7.48 4.55
C LYS A 159 6.89 7.44 4.77
N GLY A 160 6.37 6.21 4.91
CA GLY A 160 4.96 5.95 5.19
C GLY A 160 4.57 6.42 6.59
N VAL A 161 3.32 6.86 6.71
CA VAL A 161 2.69 7.26 7.96
C VAL A 161 1.52 6.32 8.22
N ASN A 162 1.45 5.74 9.41
CA ASN A 162 0.32 4.95 9.87
C ASN A 162 -0.33 5.61 11.08
N LEU A 163 -1.66 5.65 11.09
CA LEU A 163 -2.48 6.33 12.08
C LEU A 163 -3.44 5.32 12.75
N PRO A 164 -2.94 4.48 13.69
CA PRO A 164 -3.69 3.34 14.21
C PRO A 164 -4.92 3.72 15.03
N ASN A 165 -4.94 4.91 15.63
CA ASN A 165 -6.05 5.38 16.47
C ASN A 165 -6.97 6.37 15.76
N THR A 166 -6.59 6.82 14.56
CA THR A 166 -7.28 7.90 13.86
C THR A 166 -8.30 7.31 12.90
N LYS A 167 -9.53 7.82 12.94
CA LYS A 167 -10.52 7.56 11.89
C LYS A 167 -10.17 8.39 10.66
N VAL A 168 -9.27 7.86 9.83
CA VAL A 168 -8.86 8.51 8.58
C VAL A 168 -10.09 8.68 7.68
N SER A 169 -10.27 9.87 7.12
CA SER A 169 -11.39 10.24 6.24
C SER A 169 -11.15 9.90 4.76
N ILE A 170 -9.91 9.59 4.36
CA ILE A 170 -9.61 9.15 2.98
C ILE A 170 -10.32 7.83 2.68
N PRO A 171 -11.00 7.68 1.54
CA PRO A 171 -11.53 6.39 1.10
C PRO A 171 -10.43 5.33 0.96
N SER A 172 -10.74 4.06 1.26
CA SER A 172 -9.79 2.95 1.04
C SER A 172 -9.57 2.66 -0.45
N LEU A 173 -10.52 3.03 -1.31
CA LEU A 173 -10.38 3.04 -2.77
C LEU A 173 -10.11 4.45 -3.28
N THR A 174 -8.87 4.71 -3.69
CA THR A 174 -8.51 5.97 -4.34
C THR A 174 -9.01 6.04 -5.79
N ILE A 175 -8.90 7.22 -6.42
CA ILE A 175 -9.24 7.39 -7.84
C ILE A 175 -8.37 6.47 -8.72
N GLU A 176 -7.07 6.36 -8.40
CA GLU A 176 -6.15 5.48 -9.12
C GLU A 176 -6.48 4.00 -8.87
N ASP A 177 -6.87 3.63 -7.64
CA ASP A 177 -7.32 2.27 -7.36
C ASP A 177 -8.56 1.90 -8.16
N ARG A 178 -9.51 2.82 -8.35
CA ARG A 178 -10.69 2.56 -9.20
C ARG A 178 -10.32 2.31 -10.65
N LYS A 179 -9.34 3.06 -11.17
CA LYS A 179 -8.81 2.87 -12.53
C LYS A 179 -8.08 1.53 -12.66
N ASN A 180 -7.28 1.16 -11.66
CA ASN A 180 -6.58 -0.12 -11.64
C ASN A 180 -7.54 -1.30 -11.43
N LEU A 181 -8.57 -1.13 -10.60
CA LEU A 181 -9.64 -2.10 -10.43
C LEU A 181 -10.34 -2.38 -11.76
N GLU A 182 -10.66 -1.36 -12.55
CA GLU A 182 -11.22 -1.55 -13.89
C GLU A 182 -10.34 -2.45 -14.76
N PHE A 183 -9.04 -2.12 -14.84
CA PHE A 183 -8.05 -2.89 -15.59
C PHE A 183 -7.96 -4.35 -15.10
N VAL A 184 -7.98 -4.56 -13.79
CA VAL A 184 -7.92 -5.88 -13.15
C VAL A 184 -9.17 -6.71 -13.48
N LEU A 185 -10.35 -6.10 -13.44
CA LEU A 185 -11.62 -6.76 -13.76
C LEU A 185 -11.74 -7.11 -15.25
N GLN A 186 -11.21 -6.27 -16.14
CA GLN A 186 -11.13 -6.56 -17.58
C GLN A 186 -10.23 -7.77 -17.87
N ASN A 187 -9.23 -8.01 -17.02
CA ASN A 187 -8.28 -9.11 -17.14
C ASN A 187 -8.69 -10.40 -16.41
N ASP A 188 -9.87 -10.45 -15.78
CA ASP A 188 -10.40 -11.63 -15.07
C ASP A 188 -9.46 -12.17 -13.97
N VAL A 189 -8.79 -11.28 -13.24
CA VAL A 189 -7.94 -11.65 -12.10
C VAL A 189 -8.79 -12.25 -10.96
N GLU A 190 -8.31 -13.32 -10.32
CA GLU A 190 -9.10 -14.08 -9.36
C GLU A 190 -9.19 -13.45 -7.97
N TRP A 191 -8.14 -12.73 -7.54
CA TRP A 191 -8.07 -12.11 -6.22
C TRP A 191 -7.69 -10.64 -6.30
N ILE A 192 -8.36 -9.82 -5.51
CA ILE A 192 -8.12 -8.39 -5.39
C ILE A 192 -7.80 -8.09 -3.92
N GLY A 193 -6.60 -7.59 -3.66
CA GLY A 193 -6.20 -7.09 -2.35
C GLY A 193 -6.65 -5.64 -2.20
N LEU A 194 -7.32 -5.32 -1.10
CA LEU A 194 -7.66 -3.94 -0.74
C LEU A 194 -6.77 -3.47 0.41
N SER A 195 -5.91 -2.49 0.14
CA SER A 195 -5.06 -1.89 1.16
C SER A 195 -5.83 -0.91 2.05
N PHE A 196 -5.36 -0.71 3.29
CA PHE A 196 -5.92 0.24 4.27
C PHE A 196 -7.40 0.05 4.58
N VAL A 197 -7.87 -1.20 4.62
CA VAL A 197 -9.20 -1.56 5.11
C VAL A 197 -9.30 -1.23 6.59
N ARG A 198 -10.36 -0.52 6.98
CA ARG A 198 -10.60 -0.11 8.39
C ARG A 198 -11.93 -0.62 8.92
N ASN A 199 -12.90 -0.84 8.05
CA ASN A 199 -14.23 -1.30 8.42
C ASN A 199 -14.80 -2.28 7.38
N ALA A 200 -15.98 -2.84 7.68
CA ALA A 200 -16.62 -3.79 6.80
C ALA A 200 -17.15 -3.12 5.51
N GLU A 201 -17.53 -1.86 5.59
CA GLU A 201 -18.07 -1.07 4.48
C GLU A 201 -17.05 -0.93 3.35
N ASP A 202 -15.75 -0.77 3.64
CA ASP A 202 -14.67 -0.72 2.65
C ASP A 202 -14.67 -1.99 1.76
N ILE A 203 -14.89 -3.15 2.37
CA ILE A 203 -14.95 -4.46 1.67
C ILE A 203 -16.26 -4.62 0.89
N ILE A 204 -17.38 -4.18 1.48
CA ILE A 204 -18.70 -4.26 0.84
C ILE A 204 -18.71 -3.40 -0.42
N GLU A 205 -18.18 -2.17 -0.35
CA GLU A 205 -18.08 -1.27 -1.51
C GLU A 205 -17.33 -1.94 -2.67
N LEU A 206 -16.15 -2.52 -2.40
CA LEU A 206 -15.37 -3.20 -3.43
C LEU A 206 -16.13 -4.39 -4.04
N LYS A 207 -16.79 -5.21 -3.20
CA LYS A 207 -17.60 -6.35 -3.67
C LYS A 207 -18.76 -5.92 -4.54
N ASP A 208 -19.43 -4.82 -4.20
CA ASP A 208 -20.53 -4.27 -4.99
C ASP A 208 -20.06 -3.80 -6.35
N ILE A 209 -18.88 -3.15 -6.43
CA ILE A 209 -18.27 -2.76 -7.71
C ILE A 209 -17.96 -3.99 -8.57
N ILE A 210 -17.33 -5.02 -7.99
CA ILE A 210 -17.01 -6.28 -8.69
C ILE A 210 -18.28 -6.93 -9.25
N LYS A 211 -19.33 -7.03 -8.41
CA LYS A 211 -20.61 -7.63 -8.78
C LYS A 211 -21.34 -6.81 -9.86
N ALA A 212 -21.32 -5.48 -9.78
CA ALA A 212 -21.92 -4.61 -10.77
C ALA A 212 -21.28 -4.76 -12.16
N ARG A 213 -20.02 -5.23 -12.24
CA ARG A 213 -19.34 -5.57 -13.49
C ARG A 213 -19.52 -7.02 -13.93
N GLY A 214 -20.37 -7.79 -13.24
CA GLY A 214 -20.63 -9.19 -13.55
C GLY A 214 -19.44 -10.11 -13.28
N LYS A 215 -18.48 -9.69 -12.46
CA LYS A 215 -17.27 -10.45 -12.12
C LYS A 215 -17.44 -11.13 -10.76
N SER A 216 -16.58 -12.09 -10.46
CA SER A 216 -16.62 -12.90 -9.23
C SER A 216 -15.28 -12.97 -8.49
N ALA A 217 -14.38 -12.01 -8.78
CA ALA A 217 -13.10 -11.89 -8.11
C ALA A 217 -13.27 -11.84 -6.58
N ARG A 218 -12.40 -12.54 -5.86
CA ARG A 218 -12.40 -12.60 -4.40
C ARG A 218 -11.64 -11.40 -3.84
N VAL A 219 -12.08 -10.91 -2.69
CA VAL A 219 -11.44 -9.77 -2.00
C VAL A 219 -10.63 -10.28 -0.82
N VAL A 220 -9.41 -9.76 -0.68
CA VAL A 220 -8.49 -9.98 0.46
C VAL A 220 -8.17 -8.67 1.13
#